data_AF-A0A949MSG5-F1
#
_entry.id   AF-A0A949MSG5-F1
#
_cell.length_a   1.000
_cell.length_b   1.000
_cell.length_c   1.000
_cell.angle_alpha   90.00
_cell.angle_beta   90.00
_cell.angle_gamma   90.00
#
_symmetry.space_group_name_H-M   'P 1'
#
loop_
_entity.id
_entity.type
_entity.pdbx_description
1 polymer ?
#
loop_
_entity_poly.entity_id
_entity_poly.type
_entity_poly.pdbx_seq_one_letter_code
_entity_poly.pdbx_strand_id
1 'polypeptide(L)'
;MEDWQKLGSEKAARILDEINPRLTPVPFLQESTTVRTQRLSFYKDHLLVELTDLSTVPGARKYALYKPGDVHVLDWTNRVIYEMNEKAPARLDEETVVAYVKFFFSYVRGRHGRFLVIETIDDVRWQVEPPAQGRKVMQEMLSPVTLESRDADGTFNLSAFMVFKDSLFKTRIHVQPDGLVSMSEEDLKIEGMPVLQDSAA
;
A
#
# COMPACT_ATOMS: atom_id res chain seq x y z
N MET A 1 -3.99 7.64 5.82
CA MET A 1 -4.41 8.01 4.45
C MET A 1 -5.87 8.41 4.52
N GLU A 2 -6.32 9.42 3.78
CA GLU A 2 -7.73 9.85 3.78
C GLU A 2 -8.61 8.92 2.93
N ASP A 3 -9.91 9.16 2.82
CA ASP A 3 -10.77 8.37 1.93
C ASP A 3 -10.52 8.67 0.45
N TRP A 4 -10.78 7.66 -0.40
CA TRP A 4 -10.72 7.82 -1.85
C TRP A 4 -11.84 8.73 -2.36
N GLN A 5 -11.45 9.74 -3.13
CA GLN A 5 -12.37 10.69 -3.76
C GLN A 5 -12.41 10.46 -5.26
N LYS A 6 -13.60 10.20 -5.80
CA LYS A 6 -13.82 10.13 -7.25
C LYS A 6 -13.74 11.54 -7.83
N LEU A 7 -12.97 11.72 -8.89
CA LEU A 7 -12.87 13.01 -9.56
C LEU A 7 -13.99 13.22 -10.59
N GLY A 8 -14.36 14.49 -10.79
CA GLY A 8 -15.21 14.92 -11.90
C GLY A 8 -14.50 14.75 -13.25
N SER A 9 -15.27 14.63 -14.32
CA SER A 9 -14.80 14.25 -15.67
C SER A 9 -13.67 15.13 -16.20
N GLU A 10 -13.75 16.45 -16.04
CA GLU A 10 -12.72 17.39 -16.54
C GLU A 10 -11.37 17.22 -15.83
N LYS A 11 -11.38 17.16 -14.49
CA LYS A 11 -10.15 16.93 -13.70
C LYS A 11 -9.57 15.54 -13.95
N ALA A 12 -10.44 14.53 -14.06
CA ALA A 12 -10.04 13.17 -14.37
C ALA A 12 -9.35 13.08 -15.74
N ALA A 13 -9.90 13.72 -16.78
CA ALA A 13 -9.32 13.76 -18.11
C ALA A 13 -7.92 14.37 -18.10
N ARG A 14 -7.76 15.53 -17.46
CA ARG A 14 -6.46 16.21 -17.37
C ARG A 14 -5.39 15.36 -16.67
N ILE A 15 -5.75 14.75 -15.53
CA ILE A 15 -4.81 13.87 -14.79
C ILE A 15 -4.46 12.64 -15.64
N LEU A 16 -5.45 12.05 -16.32
CA LEU A 16 -5.22 10.92 -17.19
C LEU A 16 -4.26 11.27 -18.34
N ASP A 17 -4.41 12.44 -18.96
CA ASP A 17 -3.53 12.92 -20.04
C ASP A 17 -2.08 13.12 -19.57
N GLU A 18 -1.88 13.58 -18.32
CA GLU A 18 -0.54 13.74 -17.75
C GLU A 18 0.10 12.39 -17.35
N ILE A 19 -0.71 11.41 -16.92
CA ILE A 19 -0.22 10.09 -16.47
C ILE A 19 0.00 9.13 -17.64
N ASN A 20 -0.89 9.10 -18.64
CA ASN A 20 -0.88 8.15 -19.75
C ASN A 20 0.49 8.01 -20.47
N PRO A 21 1.23 9.10 -20.76
CA PRO A 21 2.55 9.00 -21.41
C PRO A 21 3.60 8.24 -20.58
N ARG A 22 3.35 8.05 -19.28
CA ARG A 22 4.23 7.31 -18.36
C ARG A 22 3.73 5.89 -18.09
N LEU A 23 2.53 5.52 -18.56
CA LEU A 23 1.99 4.18 -18.36
C LEU A 23 2.61 3.18 -19.33
N THR A 24 2.83 1.97 -18.82
CA THR A 24 3.27 0.82 -19.61
C THR A 24 2.38 -0.40 -19.29
N PRO A 25 2.16 -1.32 -20.25
CA PRO A 25 2.59 -1.25 -21.65
C PRO A 25 1.65 -0.40 -22.54
N VAL A 26 0.41 -0.17 -22.11
CA VAL A 26 -0.60 0.58 -22.87
C VAL A 26 -1.19 1.72 -22.03
N PRO A 27 -1.46 2.88 -22.65
CA PRO A 27 -2.21 3.95 -22.01
C PRO A 27 -3.68 3.55 -21.83
N PHE A 28 -4.36 4.25 -20.92
CA PHE A 28 -5.77 4.05 -20.61
C PHE A 28 -6.64 5.04 -21.39
N LEU A 29 -7.82 4.61 -21.83
CA LEU A 29 -8.75 5.45 -22.59
C LEU A 29 -9.68 6.22 -21.65
N GLN A 30 -9.89 7.50 -21.93
CA GLN A 30 -10.73 8.37 -21.09
C GLN A 30 -12.16 7.85 -20.95
N GLU A 31 -12.72 7.27 -22.01
CA GLU A 31 -14.10 6.78 -22.07
C GLU A 31 -14.36 5.59 -21.13
N SER A 32 -13.34 4.76 -20.88
CA SER A 32 -13.44 3.55 -20.06
C SER A 32 -12.72 3.66 -18.71
N THR A 33 -12.06 4.79 -18.44
CA THR A 33 -11.22 4.95 -17.25
C THR A 33 -11.90 5.77 -16.17
N THR A 34 -11.89 5.23 -14.96
CA THR A 34 -12.26 5.98 -13.75
C THR A 34 -11.01 6.42 -13.01
N VAL A 35 -11.03 7.66 -12.52
CA VAL A 35 -9.92 8.25 -11.75
C VAL A 35 -10.40 8.55 -10.34
N ARG A 36 -9.68 8.01 -9.36
CA ARG A 36 -9.86 8.32 -7.94
C ARG A 36 -8.57 8.86 -7.37
N THR A 37 -8.68 9.72 -6.37
CA THR A 37 -7.53 10.31 -5.68
C THR A 37 -7.65 10.20 -4.19
N GLN A 38 -6.50 10.13 -3.52
CA GLN A 38 -6.40 10.04 -2.07
C GLN A 38 -5.27 10.96 -1.62
N ARG A 39 -5.50 11.72 -0.53
CA ARG A 39 -4.45 12.50 0.10
C ARG A 39 -3.59 11.62 1.00
N LEU A 40 -2.28 11.87 0.96
CA LEU A 40 -1.30 11.20 1.80
C LEU A 40 -0.79 12.18 2.85
N SER A 41 -0.94 11.84 4.13
CA SER A 41 -0.55 12.72 5.24
C SER A 41 0.95 13.02 5.29
N PHE A 42 1.77 12.13 4.69
CA PHE A 42 3.23 12.22 4.61
C PHE A 42 3.75 12.85 3.31
N TYR A 43 2.95 12.95 2.24
CA TYR A 43 3.31 13.67 1.01
C TYR A 43 2.32 14.81 0.76
N LYS A 44 2.62 15.99 1.30
CA LYS A 44 1.67 17.12 1.30
C LYS A 44 1.30 17.65 -0.09
N ASP A 45 2.24 17.59 -1.03
CA ASP A 45 2.07 18.18 -2.35
C ASP A 45 1.59 17.19 -3.42
N HIS A 46 1.55 15.89 -3.10
CA HIS A 46 1.19 14.83 -4.03
C HIS A 46 -0.09 14.12 -3.60
N LEU A 47 -0.90 13.79 -4.60
CA LEU A 47 -2.03 12.89 -4.45
C LEU A 47 -1.60 11.50 -4.87
N LEU A 48 -2.12 10.49 -4.18
CA LEU A 48 -2.16 9.15 -4.74
C LEU A 48 -3.34 9.09 -5.71
N VAL A 49 -3.07 8.71 -6.96
CA VAL A 49 -4.08 8.54 -8.01
C VAL A 49 -4.24 7.05 -8.28
N GLU A 50 -5.48 6.58 -8.36
CA GLU A 50 -5.83 5.29 -8.92
C GLU A 50 -6.55 5.51 -10.25
N LEU A 51 -6.04 4.87 -11.29
CA LEU A 51 -6.69 4.74 -12.59
C LEU A 51 -7.24 3.32 -12.70
N THR A 52 -8.52 3.17 -12.99
CA THR A 52 -9.15 1.87 -13.27
C THR A 52 -9.76 1.89 -14.66
N ASP A 53 -9.20 1.09 -15.57
CA ASP A 53 -9.79 0.83 -16.89
C ASP A 53 -10.86 -0.27 -16.77
N LEU A 54 -12.09 0.08 -17.17
CA LEU A 54 -13.26 -0.78 -17.11
C LEU A 54 -13.54 -1.50 -18.45
N SER A 55 -12.64 -1.38 -19.43
CA SER A 55 -12.75 -2.09 -20.71
C SER A 55 -12.54 -3.62 -20.59
N THR A 56 -11.94 -4.06 -19.48
CA THR A 56 -11.64 -5.47 -19.17
C THR A 56 -12.28 -5.92 -17.86
N VAL A 57 -12.43 -7.24 -17.67
CA VAL A 57 -12.95 -7.85 -16.45
C VAL A 57 -11.97 -8.92 -15.95
N PRO A 58 -11.40 -8.78 -14.73
CA PRO A 58 -11.51 -7.62 -13.85
C PRO A 58 -10.81 -6.37 -14.43
N GLY A 59 -11.30 -5.18 -14.08
CA GLY A 59 -10.74 -3.92 -14.56
C GLY A 59 -9.28 -3.73 -14.17
N ALA A 60 -8.47 -3.25 -15.11
CA ALA A 60 -7.04 -3.05 -14.91
C ALA A 60 -6.78 -1.79 -14.08
N ARG A 61 -5.92 -1.90 -13.06
CA ARG A 61 -5.60 -0.77 -12.16
C ARG A 61 -4.15 -0.33 -12.28
N LYS A 62 -3.94 0.98 -12.28
CA LYS A 62 -2.61 1.63 -12.20
C LYS A 62 -2.66 2.71 -11.13
N TYR A 63 -1.51 2.95 -10.50
CA TYR A 63 -1.39 3.92 -9.42
C TYR A 63 -0.24 4.88 -9.69
N ALA A 64 -0.37 6.13 -9.25
CA ALA A 64 0.70 7.12 -9.38
C ALA A 64 0.68 8.10 -8.22
N LEU A 65 1.86 8.60 -7.83
CA LEU A 65 1.98 9.83 -7.05
C LEU A 65 1.98 10.99 -8.05
N TYR A 66 1.05 11.93 -7.84
CA TYR A 66 0.75 12.98 -8.80
C TYR A 66 0.72 14.36 -8.14
N LYS A 67 1.44 15.30 -8.72
CA LYS A 67 1.14 16.72 -8.69
C LYS A 67 1.22 17.27 -10.12
N PRO A 68 0.52 18.36 -10.48
CA PRO A 68 0.57 18.89 -11.84
C PRO A 68 2.01 19.07 -12.35
N GLY A 69 2.33 18.42 -13.47
CA GLY A 69 3.67 18.44 -14.07
C GLY A 69 4.72 17.49 -13.44
N ASP A 70 4.39 16.74 -12.40
CA ASP A 70 5.29 15.77 -11.77
C ASP A 70 4.54 14.48 -11.42
N VAL A 71 4.84 13.43 -12.19
CA VAL A 71 4.13 12.15 -12.20
C VAL A 71 5.10 11.01 -11.95
N HIS A 72 4.82 10.21 -10.92
CA HIS A 72 5.58 9.01 -10.57
C HIS A 72 4.65 7.80 -10.53
N VAL A 73 4.68 6.99 -11.59
CA VAL A 73 3.84 5.78 -11.70
C VAL A 73 4.42 4.69 -10.80
N LEU A 74 3.58 4.13 -9.93
CA LEU A 74 3.97 3.03 -9.05
C LEU A 74 4.04 1.73 -9.87
N ASP A 75 5.20 1.10 -9.86
CA ASP A 75 5.51 -0.11 -10.65
C ASP A 75 5.64 -1.37 -9.76
N TRP A 76 5.08 -1.32 -8.55
CA TRP A 76 5.18 -2.33 -7.50
C TRP A 76 6.57 -2.51 -6.89
N THR A 77 7.56 -1.75 -7.33
CA THR A 77 8.89 -1.73 -6.69
C THR A 77 8.95 -0.63 -5.62
N ASN A 78 9.90 -0.73 -4.70
CA ASN A 78 10.16 0.35 -3.73
C ASN A 78 10.89 1.55 -4.35
N ARG A 79 11.50 1.38 -5.53
CA ARG A 79 12.35 2.39 -6.17
C ARG A 79 11.62 3.72 -6.35
N VAL A 80 10.39 3.68 -6.87
CA VAL A 80 9.61 4.90 -7.13
C VAL A 80 9.34 5.67 -5.83
N ILE A 81 9.08 4.97 -4.73
CA ILE A 81 8.84 5.58 -3.42
C ILE A 81 10.15 6.17 -2.87
N TYR A 82 11.28 5.48 -3.00
CA TYR A 82 12.57 5.99 -2.54
C TYR A 82 13.08 7.18 -3.36
N GLU A 83 12.99 7.12 -4.69
CA GLU A 83 13.28 8.26 -5.58
C GLU A 83 12.36 9.45 -5.29
N MET A 84 11.12 9.19 -4.89
CA MET A 84 10.20 10.23 -4.46
C MET A 84 10.64 10.87 -3.14
N ASN A 85 11.05 10.08 -2.15
CA ASN A 85 11.59 10.61 -0.88
C ASN A 85 12.84 11.45 -1.07
N GLU A 86 13.69 11.14 -2.05
CA GLU A 86 14.86 11.98 -2.37
C GLU A 86 14.46 13.36 -2.91
N LYS A 87 13.39 13.43 -3.72
CA LYS A 87 12.92 14.67 -4.37
C LYS A 87 12.00 15.51 -3.48
N ALA A 88 11.15 14.84 -2.71
CA ALA A 88 10.18 15.43 -1.80
C ALA A 88 10.04 14.51 -0.59
N PRO A 89 10.92 14.67 0.43
CA PRO A 89 10.95 13.79 1.59
C PRO A 89 9.58 13.63 2.25
N ALA A 90 9.20 12.39 2.53
CA ALA A 90 8.03 12.10 3.32
C ALA A 90 8.15 12.79 4.70
N ARG A 91 7.09 13.46 5.14
CA ARG A 91 6.98 13.90 6.54
C ARG A 91 6.79 12.64 7.38
N LEU A 92 7.83 12.22 8.10
CA LEU A 92 7.81 11.06 9.00
C LEU A 92 7.90 11.51 10.46
N ASP A 93 6.77 11.42 11.15
CA ASP A 93 6.64 11.64 12.59
C ASP A 93 5.62 10.64 13.16
N GLU A 94 5.36 10.76 14.47
CA GLU A 94 4.45 9.86 15.19
C GLU A 94 3.01 9.87 14.62
N GLU A 95 2.60 10.96 13.95
CA GLU A 95 1.27 11.09 13.36
C GLU A 95 1.18 10.45 11.96
N THR A 96 2.30 10.42 11.23
CA THR A 96 2.30 10.05 9.80
C THR A 96 2.93 8.70 9.49
N VAL A 97 3.84 8.21 10.35
CA VAL A 97 4.67 7.02 10.05
C VAL A 97 3.83 5.75 9.85
N VAL A 98 2.75 5.57 10.63
CA VAL A 98 1.83 4.43 10.46
C VAL A 98 1.16 4.46 9.09
N ALA A 99 0.73 5.64 8.63
CA ALA A 99 0.11 5.79 7.32
C ALA A 99 1.13 5.53 6.18
N TYR A 100 2.38 5.94 6.37
CA TYR A 100 3.47 5.66 5.42
C TYR A 100 3.75 4.17 5.29
N VAL A 101 3.84 3.44 6.41
CA VAL A 101 4.02 1.97 6.42
C VAL A 101 2.89 1.27 5.66
N LYS A 102 1.64 1.62 5.95
CA LYS A 102 0.47 1.02 5.26
C LYS A 102 0.51 1.28 3.76
N PHE A 103 0.86 2.51 3.36
CA PHE A 103 1.05 2.86 1.95
C PHE A 103 2.17 2.02 1.33
N PHE A 104 3.34 1.97 1.95
CA PHE A 104 4.49 1.24 1.44
C PHE A 104 4.15 -0.23 1.14
N PHE A 105 3.58 -0.95 2.11
CA PHE A 105 3.24 -2.37 1.92
C PHE A 105 2.03 -2.60 1.01
N SER A 106 1.19 -1.59 0.78
CA SER A 106 0.11 -1.68 -0.22
C SER A 106 0.62 -1.63 -1.65
N TYR A 107 1.74 -0.94 -1.89
CA TYR A 107 2.24 -0.64 -3.24
C TYR A 107 3.64 -1.20 -3.54
N VAL A 108 4.27 -1.88 -2.60
CA VAL A 108 5.56 -2.56 -2.79
C VAL A 108 5.39 -4.07 -2.73
N ARG A 109 5.96 -4.77 -3.72
CA ARG A 109 6.05 -6.22 -3.79
C ARG A 109 7.52 -6.63 -3.69
N GLY A 110 7.81 -7.58 -2.80
CA GLY A 110 9.13 -8.19 -2.70
C GLY A 110 9.34 -9.24 -3.78
N ARG A 111 10.60 -9.65 -3.97
CA ARG A 111 10.98 -10.72 -4.93
C ARG A 111 10.22 -12.02 -4.72
N HIS A 112 9.86 -12.33 -3.47
CA HIS A 112 9.23 -13.59 -3.08
C HIS A 112 7.70 -13.48 -2.90
N GLY A 113 7.12 -12.31 -3.20
CA GLY A 113 5.71 -12.02 -3.00
C GLY A 113 5.50 -10.72 -2.23
N ARG A 114 4.24 -10.42 -1.93
CA ARG A 114 3.84 -9.25 -1.15
C ARG A 114 3.62 -9.60 0.30
N PHE A 115 3.98 -8.69 1.19
CA PHE A 115 3.55 -8.71 2.58
C PHE A 115 2.28 -7.87 2.70
N LEU A 116 1.20 -8.49 3.18
CA LEU A 116 -0.07 -7.81 3.39
C LEU A 116 -0.22 -7.44 4.86
N VAL A 117 -0.33 -6.15 5.18
CA VAL A 117 -0.67 -5.71 6.53
C VAL A 117 -2.09 -6.16 6.86
N ILE A 118 -2.26 -6.85 7.98
CA ILE A 118 -3.55 -7.33 8.50
C ILE A 118 -3.77 -6.70 9.86
N GLU A 119 -4.80 -5.86 10.00
CA GLU A 119 -5.17 -5.25 11.29
C GLU A 119 -6.40 -5.92 11.90
N THR A 120 -7.24 -6.48 11.03
CA THR A 120 -8.48 -7.17 11.38
C THR A 120 -8.61 -8.45 10.55
N ILE A 121 -9.46 -9.38 11.01
CA ILE A 121 -9.69 -10.61 10.27
C ILE A 121 -10.30 -10.38 8.87
N ASP A 122 -11.02 -9.27 8.71
CA ASP A 122 -11.70 -8.93 7.46
C ASP A 122 -10.71 -8.39 6.40
N ASP A 123 -9.47 -8.05 6.80
CA ASP A 123 -8.39 -7.70 5.86
C ASP A 123 -7.83 -8.93 5.12
N VAL A 124 -8.03 -10.12 5.69
CA VAL A 124 -7.53 -11.37 5.11
C VAL A 124 -8.44 -11.81 3.97
N ARG A 125 -7.84 -12.06 2.80
CA ARG A 125 -8.56 -12.62 1.65
C ARG A 125 -8.67 -14.13 1.76
N TRP A 126 -9.70 -14.60 2.43
CA TRP A 126 -9.95 -16.03 2.62
C TRP A 126 -10.33 -16.72 1.31
N GLN A 127 -9.70 -17.88 1.05
CA GLN A 127 -10.21 -18.87 0.10
C GLN A 127 -11.36 -19.65 0.73
N VAL A 128 -11.23 -19.99 2.01
CA VAL A 128 -12.25 -20.63 2.83
C VAL A 128 -12.29 -19.89 4.16
N GLU A 129 -13.47 -19.41 4.53
CA GLU A 129 -13.68 -18.70 5.79
C GLU A 129 -13.29 -19.58 6.99
N PRO A 130 -12.57 -19.04 7.99
CA PRO A 130 -12.23 -19.80 9.18
C PRO A 130 -13.49 -20.13 10.00
N PRO A 131 -13.52 -21.28 10.71
CA PRO A 131 -14.58 -21.57 11.67
C PRO A 131 -14.71 -20.48 12.73
N ALA A 132 -15.90 -20.32 13.32
CA ALA A 132 -16.21 -19.25 14.29
C ALA A 132 -15.18 -19.14 15.44
N GLN A 133 -14.71 -20.27 15.96
CA GLN A 133 -13.68 -20.29 17.00
C GLN A 133 -12.33 -19.74 16.51
N GLY A 134 -11.90 -20.13 15.30
CA GLY A 134 -10.68 -19.60 14.68
C GLY A 134 -10.80 -18.10 14.41
N ARG A 135 -11.96 -17.66 13.93
CA ARG A 135 -12.27 -16.24 13.75
C ARG A 135 -12.13 -15.44 15.04
N LYS A 136 -12.70 -15.94 16.13
CA LYS A 136 -12.60 -15.29 17.46
C LYS A 136 -11.15 -15.19 17.93
N VAL A 137 -10.37 -16.27 17.83
CA VAL A 137 -8.95 -16.28 18.23
C VAL A 137 -8.14 -15.26 17.43
N MET A 138 -8.36 -15.19 16.11
CA MET A 138 -7.68 -14.19 15.27
C MET A 138 -8.09 -12.77 15.62
N GLN A 139 -9.38 -12.51 15.86
CA GLN A 139 -9.86 -11.18 16.27
C GLN A 139 -9.26 -10.72 17.60
N GLU A 140 -9.03 -11.62 18.55
CA GLU A 140 -8.39 -11.30 19.83
C GLU A 140 -6.88 -11.09 19.71
N MET A 141 -6.24 -11.72 18.72
CA MET A 141 -4.78 -11.65 18.51
C MET A 141 -4.36 -10.45 17.65
N LEU A 142 -5.09 -10.17 16.57
CA LEU A 142 -4.74 -9.11 15.62
C LEU A 142 -4.85 -7.73 16.25
N SER A 143 -3.97 -6.84 15.85
CA SER A 143 -3.96 -5.45 16.28
C SER A 143 -3.56 -4.53 15.14
N PRO A 144 -3.98 -3.25 15.18
CA PRO A 144 -3.51 -2.25 14.23
C PRO A 144 -1.98 -2.11 14.23
N VAL A 145 -1.46 -1.59 13.12
CA VAL A 145 -0.04 -1.18 13.04
C VAL A 145 0.21 -0.12 14.11
N THR A 146 1.15 -0.39 15.00
CA THR A 146 1.39 0.41 16.20
C THR A 146 2.84 0.89 16.23
N LEU A 147 3.05 2.19 16.49
CA LEU A 147 4.37 2.72 16.78
C LEU A 147 4.78 2.31 18.20
N GLU A 148 5.87 1.57 18.34
CA GLU A 148 6.35 1.04 19.62
C GLU A 148 7.42 1.93 20.24
N SER A 149 8.37 2.40 19.42
CA SER A 149 9.47 3.24 19.88
C SER A 149 10.09 4.04 18.75
N ARG A 150 10.98 4.95 19.13
CA ARG A 150 11.86 5.68 18.23
C ARG A 150 13.29 5.60 18.75
N ASP A 151 14.21 5.22 17.88
CA ASP A 151 15.63 5.13 18.22
C ASP A 151 16.30 6.50 18.22
N ALA A 152 17.50 6.58 18.80
CA ALA A 152 18.27 7.82 18.92
C ALA A 152 18.68 8.42 17.56
N ASP A 153 18.82 7.57 16.53
CA ASP A 153 19.10 8.01 15.15
C ASP A 153 17.85 8.49 14.40
N GLY A 154 16.68 8.44 15.06
CA GLY A 154 15.41 8.88 14.51
C GLY A 154 14.59 7.78 13.84
N THR A 155 15.09 6.54 13.77
CA THR A 155 14.36 5.39 13.22
C THR A 155 13.10 5.10 14.03
N PHE A 156 11.96 4.96 13.34
CA PHE A 156 10.70 4.55 13.95
C PHE A 156 10.57 3.03 13.93
N ASN A 157 10.21 2.45 15.07
CA ASN A 157 9.99 1.02 15.22
C ASN A 157 8.50 0.74 15.42
N LEU A 158 7.90 0.01 14.49
CA LEU A 158 6.49 -0.33 14.50
C LEU A 158 6.29 -1.84 14.63
N SER A 159 5.19 -2.24 15.25
CA SER A 159 4.73 -3.63 15.22
C SER A 159 3.54 -3.76 14.27
N ALA A 160 3.49 -4.86 13.51
CA ALA A 160 2.38 -5.16 12.61
C ALA A 160 2.17 -6.67 12.49
N PHE A 161 0.93 -7.04 12.15
CA PHE A 161 0.62 -8.38 11.67
C PHE A 161 0.62 -8.39 10.14
N MET A 162 1.25 -9.41 9.55
CA MET A 162 1.38 -9.50 8.11
C MET A 162 1.14 -10.91 7.59
N VAL A 163 0.36 -11.03 6.52
CA VAL A 163 0.26 -12.28 5.76
C VAL A 163 1.29 -12.25 4.64
N PHE A 164 2.06 -13.34 4.55
CA PHE A 164 2.95 -13.63 3.44
C PHE A 164 2.72 -15.07 3.00
N LYS A 165 2.36 -15.24 1.72
CA LYS A 165 1.84 -16.51 1.17
C LYS A 165 0.64 -16.99 1.98
N ASP A 166 0.79 -18.05 2.76
CA ASP A 166 -0.24 -18.71 3.57
C ASP A 166 0.03 -18.60 5.07
N SER A 167 0.97 -17.74 5.48
CA SER A 167 1.39 -17.64 6.87
C SER A 167 1.19 -16.22 7.41
N LEU A 168 0.72 -16.13 8.66
CA LEU A 168 0.57 -14.89 9.42
C LEU A 168 1.72 -14.74 10.40
N PHE A 169 2.39 -13.60 10.34
CA PHE A 169 3.48 -13.23 11.23
C PHE A 169 3.12 -11.98 12.03
N LYS A 170 3.66 -11.88 13.24
CA LYS A 170 3.88 -10.57 13.87
C LYS A 170 5.33 -10.16 13.59
N THR A 171 5.55 -8.94 13.13
CA THR A 171 6.88 -8.46 12.70
C THR A 171 7.15 -7.06 13.23
N ARG A 172 8.44 -6.72 13.37
CA ARG A 172 8.91 -5.36 13.56
C ARG A 172 9.25 -4.72 12.23
N ILE A 173 8.73 -3.52 12.01
CA ILE A 173 8.98 -2.69 10.84
C ILE A 173 9.83 -1.50 11.30
N HIS A 174 10.94 -1.26 10.63
CA HIS A 174 11.82 -0.12 10.88
C HIS A 174 11.68 0.89 9.75
N VAL A 175 11.44 2.14 10.08
CA VAL A 175 11.36 3.25 9.12
C VAL A 175 12.41 4.28 9.48
N GLN A 176 13.44 4.40 8.64
CA GLN A 176 14.48 5.41 8.80
C GLN A 176 13.93 6.82 8.46
N PRO A 177 14.60 7.90 8.92
CA PRO A 177 14.16 9.28 8.63
C PRO A 177 14.06 9.63 7.14
N ASP A 178 14.79 8.92 6.26
CA ASP A 178 14.73 9.06 4.81
C ASP A 178 13.60 8.23 4.14
N GLY A 179 12.85 7.48 4.95
CA GLY A 179 11.75 6.62 4.52
C GLY A 179 12.16 5.23 4.05
N LEU A 180 13.41 4.81 4.26
CA LEU A 180 13.81 3.42 4.04
C LEU A 180 13.06 2.50 5.00
N VAL A 181 12.42 1.46 4.44
CA VAL A 181 11.66 0.46 5.20
C VAL A 181 12.40 -0.87 5.23
N SER A 182 12.57 -1.44 6.43
CA SER A 182 13.05 -2.80 6.63
C SER A 182 12.21 -3.55 7.67
N MET A 183 12.37 -4.87 7.74
CA MET A 183 11.64 -5.74 8.66
C MET A 183 12.61 -6.61 9.46
N SER A 184 12.19 -6.97 10.67
CA SER A 184 12.88 -7.92 11.53
C SER A 184 11.90 -8.67 12.43
N GLU A 185 12.42 -9.63 13.21
CA GLU A 185 11.67 -10.35 14.24
C GLU A 185 10.34 -10.94 13.73
N GLU A 186 10.42 -11.83 12.76
CA GLU A 186 9.25 -12.53 12.19
C GLU A 186 8.80 -13.66 13.13
N ASP A 187 7.80 -13.38 13.96
CA ASP A 187 7.20 -14.32 14.89
C ASP A 187 5.96 -14.97 14.24
N LEU A 188 6.12 -16.21 13.78
CA LEU A 188 5.07 -17.00 13.13
C LEU A 188 3.91 -17.25 14.09
N LYS A 189 2.70 -16.86 13.68
CA LYS A 189 1.47 -17.03 14.47
C LYS A 189 0.58 -18.14 13.95
N ILE A 190 0.43 -18.20 12.63
CA ILE A 190 -0.40 -19.20 11.97
C ILE A 190 0.29 -19.58 10.67
N GLU A 191 0.38 -20.88 10.40
CA GLU A 191 0.86 -21.44 9.13
C GLU A 191 -0.30 -22.13 8.40
N GLY A 192 -0.23 -22.22 7.06
CA GLY A 192 -1.19 -22.97 6.26
C GLY A 192 -2.59 -22.36 6.24
N MET A 193 -2.70 -21.04 6.32
CA MET A 193 -3.97 -20.33 6.22
C MET A 193 -4.58 -20.52 4.82
N PRO A 194 -5.89 -20.83 4.71
CA PRO A 194 -6.58 -20.94 3.43
C PRO A 194 -6.87 -19.56 2.84
N VAL A 195 -5.84 -18.88 2.36
CA VAL A 195 -5.92 -17.55 1.77
C VAL A 195 -5.81 -17.60 0.25
N LEU A 196 -6.49 -16.68 -0.43
CA LEU A 196 -6.32 -16.48 -1.85
C LEU A 196 -4.90 -15.99 -2.10
N GLN A 197 -4.11 -16.83 -2.76
CA GLN A 197 -2.82 -16.38 -3.27
C GLN A 197 -3.07 -15.41 -4.42
N ASP A 198 -2.35 -14.30 -4.39
CA ASP A 198 -2.32 -13.42 -5.55
C ASP A 198 -1.72 -14.20 -6.72
N SER A 199 -2.53 -14.44 -7.75
CA SER A 199 -2.01 -14.84 -9.04
C SER A 199 -1.08 -13.72 -9.50
N ALA A 200 0.14 -14.05 -9.90
CA ALA A 200 1.00 -13.09 -10.57
C ALA A 200 0.27 -12.60 -11.83
N ALA A 201 -0.33 -11.42 -11.74
CA ALA A 201 -0.79 -10.64 -12.89
C ALA A 201 0.37 -9.81 -13.41
#